data_AF-A0A8B8FRE9-F1
#
_entry.id   AF-A0A8B8FRE9-F1
#
_cell.length_a   1.000
_cell.length_b   1.000
_cell.length_c   1.000
_cell.angle_alpha   90.00
_cell.angle_beta   90.00
_cell.angle_gamma   90.00
#
_symmetry.space_group_name_H-M   'P 1'
#
loop_
_entity.id
_entity.type
_entity.pdbx_description
1 polymer ?
#
loop_
_entity_poly.entity_id
_entity_poly.type
_entity_poly.pdbx_seq_one_letter_code
_entity_poly.pdbx_strand_id
1 'polypeptide(L)'
;MPEILNAFEEISNTSSDSLIRSECKSLENEIGSYEFILSIIIWYDILVEVNTISKSLQSPNMDLDISAKAIGVSIDFKKTRIRTKKKIFSYEAQDEPSKNEETIFYQDYFLTIVDQAIVSVNMRFSQLESFNNNFGFLYRINKIKFMKKEELRKCCHDLQNVLTDGELKDIDGYELYEELLIFCTMISEETTAFQALTVLKKCCGSFPNILIALRIILSIPITSAGAERSFSKLKIIKNYLRSTLSQCKLTSLATLSIEQEICDSLDFNELIEIFASAKARKKQF
;
A
#
# COMPACT_ATOMS: atom_id res chain seq x y z
N MET A 1 -30.10 -5.13 -2.99
CA MET A 1 -29.65 -6.37 -2.33
C MET A 1 -30.51 -7.57 -2.72
N PRO A 2 -31.86 -7.55 -2.60
CA PRO A 2 -32.69 -8.68 -3.03
C PRO A 2 -32.52 -9.00 -4.53
N GLU A 3 -32.45 -7.97 -5.37
CA GLU A 3 -32.25 -8.10 -6.82
C GLU A 3 -30.89 -8.71 -7.18
N ILE A 4 -29.85 -8.47 -6.37
CA ILE A 4 -28.50 -8.99 -6.60
C ILE A 4 -28.44 -10.48 -6.23
N LEU A 5 -29.06 -10.86 -5.11
CA LEU A 5 -29.18 -12.27 -4.72
C LEU A 5 -29.99 -13.07 -5.75
N ASN A 6 -31.12 -12.52 -6.20
CA ASN A 6 -31.93 -13.13 -7.25
C ASN A 6 -31.16 -13.28 -8.57
N ALA A 7 -30.33 -12.29 -8.93
CA ALA A 7 -29.47 -12.38 -10.11
C ALA A 7 -28.38 -13.47 -9.96
N PHE A 8 -27.77 -13.61 -8.78
CA PHE A 8 -26.81 -14.69 -8.54
C PHE A 8 -27.47 -16.07 -8.54
N GLU A 9 -28.66 -16.19 -7.98
CA GLU A 9 -29.45 -17.41 -8.00
C GLU A 9 -29.81 -17.81 -9.45
N GLU A 10 -30.26 -16.85 -10.26
CA GLU A 10 -30.58 -17.04 -11.68
C GLU A 10 -29.34 -17.49 -12.49
N ILE A 11 -28.20 -16.82 -12.32
CA ILE A 11 -26.94 -17.14 -13.00
C ILE A 11 -26.41 -18.51 -12.57
N SER A 12 -26.54 -18.86 -11.28
CA SER A 12 -26.15 -20.18 -10.78
C SER A 12 -26.99 -21.31 -11.38
N ASN A 13 -28.23 -21.03 -11.77
CA ASN A 13 -29.18 -22.00 -12.30
C ASN A 13 -29.13 -22.12 -13.84
N THR A 14 -28.84 -21.03 -14.55
CA THR A 14 -28.84 -20.98 -16.03
C THR A 14 -27.46 -21.14 -16.68
N SER A 15 -26.37 -20.91 -15.95
CA SER A 15 -25.02 -20.99 -16.53
C SER A 15 -24.61 -22.43 -16.86
N SER A 16 -23.99 -22.62 -18.03
CA SER A 16 -23.41 -23.88 -18.48
C SER A 16 -22.00 -24.13 -17.92
N ASP A 17 -21.32 -23.08 -17.45
CA ASP A 17 -19.95 -23.16 -16.90
C ASP A 17 -19.98 -23.48 -15.41
N SER A 18 -19.37 -24.61 -15.03
CA SER A 18 -19.28 -25.06 -13.64
C SER A 18 -18.55 -24.10 -12.71
N LEU A 19 -17.57 -23.34 -13.20
CA LEU A 19 -16.81 -22.39 -12.38
C LEU A 19 -17.68 -21.19 -11.99
N ILE A 20 -18.39 -20.61 -12.97
CA ILE A 20 -19.30 -19.48 -12.77
C ILE A 20 -20.41 -19.86 -11.77
N ARG A 21 -20.95 -21.09 -11.86
CA ARG A 21 -21.96 -21.58 -10.90
C ARG A 21 -21.41 -21.67 -9.48
N SER A 22 -20.18 -22.16 -9.32
CA SER A 22 -19.52 -22.29 -8.01
C SER A 22 -19.22 -20.93 -7.40
N GLU A 23 -18.70 -19.98 -8.19
CA GLU A 23 -18.38 -18.62 -7.72
C GLU A 23 -19.64 -17.84 -7.34
N CYS A 24 -20.69 -17.86 -8.17
CA CYS A 24 -21.97 -17.21 -7.85
C CYS A 24 -22.56 -17.74 -6.54
N LYS A 25 -22.51 -19.05 -6.33
CA LYS A 25 -23.02 -19.68 -5.10
C LYS A 25 -22.17 -19.34 -3.88
N SER A 26 -20.86 -19.22 -4.04
CA SER A 26 -19.96 -18.76 -2.98
C SER A 26 -20.26 -17.31 -2.59
N LEU A 27 -20.42 -16.42 -3.56
CA LEU A 27 -20.75 -15.01 -3.34
C LEU A 27 -22.13 -14.83 -2.72
N GLU A 28 -23.12 -15.62 -3.15
CA GLU A 28 -24.45 -15.64 -2.54
C GLU A 28 -24.39 -15.99 -1.05
N ASN A 29 -23.59 -17.00 -0.68
CA ASN A 29 -23.38 -17.41 0.71
C ASN A 29 -22.62 -16.35 1.52
N GLU A 30 -21.59 -15.71 0.94
CA GLU A 30 -20.86 -14.63 1.62
C GLU A 30 -21.75 -13.41 1.85
N ILE A 31 -22.53 -13.01 0.85
CA ILE A 31 -23.44 -11.85 0.93
C ILE A 31 -24.60 -12.13 1.91
N GLY A 32 -25.04 -13.38 2.01
CA GLY A 32 -26.03 -13.83 2.99
C GLY A 32 -25.45 -14.07 4.39
N SER A 33 -24.12 -14.02 4.56
CA SER A 33 -23.50 -14.28 5.86
C SER A 33 -23.85 -13.19 6.88
N TYR A 34 -23.97 -13.59 8.15
CA TYR A 34 -24.22 -12.66 9.25
C TYR A 34 -23.14 -11.57 9.33
N GLU A 35 -21.88 -11.95 9.12
CA GLU A 35 -20.74 -11.02 9.17
C GLU A 35 -20.85 -9.95 8.09
N PHE A 36 -21.21 -10.33 6.86
CA PHE A 36 -21.37 -9.39 5.76
C PHE A 36 -22.55 -8.45 5.99
N ILE A 37 -23.71 -8.97 6.40
CA ILE A 37 -24.91 -8.18 6.69
C ILE A 37 -24.64 -7.19 7.83
N LEU A 38 -24.02 -7.66 8.92
CA LEU A 38 -23.63 -6.79 10.03
C LEU A 38 -22.65 -5.71 9.57
N SER A 39 -21.67 -6.07 8.73
CA SER A 39 -20.74 -5.09 8.16
C SER A 39 -21.47 -4.05 7.32
N ILE A 40 -22.43 -4.44 6.48
CA ILE A 40 -23.19 -3.51 5.64
C ILE A 40 -23.99 -2.54 6.49
N ILE A 41 -24.62 -3.01 7.58
CA ILE A 41 -25.39 -2.13 8.47
C ILE A 41 -24.47 -1.10 9.11
N ILE A 42 -23.34 -1.55 9.68
CA ILE A 42 -22.36 -0.65 10.30
C ILE A 42 -21.79 0.34 9.26
N TRP A 43 -21.43 -0.15 8.07
CA TRP A 43 -20.88 0.68 7.00
C TRP A 43 -21.91 1.66 6.46
N TYR A 44 -23.19 1.28 6.39
CA TYR A 44 -24.26 2.17 5.99
C TYR A 44 -24.36 3.35 6.95
N ASP A 45 -24.42 3.08 8.25
CA ASP A 45 -24.51 4.13 9.27
C ASP A 45 -23.32 5.10 9.19
N ILE A 46 -22.10 4.56 9.04
CA ILE A 46 -20.89 5.37 8.88
C ILE A 46 -20.91 6.17 7.57
N LEU A 47 -21.23 5.52 6.45
CA LEU A 47 -21.19 6.14 5.13
C LEU A 47 -22.26 7.21 4.97
N VAL A 48 -23.42 7.07 5.63
CA VAL A 48 -24.46 8.11 5.64
C VAL A 48 -23.94 9.38 6.31
N GLU A 49 -23.34 9.26 7.49
CA GLU A 49 -22.73 10.40 8.19
C GLU A 49 -21.60 11.02 7.36
N VAL A 50 -20.67 10.20 6.86
CA VAL A 50 -19.54 10.65 6.03
C VAL A 50 -20.02 11.34 4.75
N ASN A 51 -21.04 10.81 4.08
CA ASN A 51 -21.58 11.38 2.85
C ASN A 51 -22.28 12.73 3.12
N THR A 52 -22.96 12.85 4.27
CA THR A 52 -23.61 14.10 4.68
C THR A 52 -22.56 15.21 4.87
N ILE A 53 -21.46 14.90 5.55
CA ILE A 53 -20.32 15.81 5.73
C ILE A 53 -19.67 16.13 4.39
N SER A 54 -19.38 15.09 3.59
CA SER A 54 -18.70 15.22 2.30
C SER A 54 -19.44 16.17 1.36
N LYS A 55 -20.78 16.08 1.30
CA LYS A 55 -21.62 17.02 0.54
C LYS A 55 -21.58 18.44 1.10
N SER A 56 -21.55 18.59 2.43
CA SER A 56 -21.46 19.90 3.08
C SER A 56 -20.11 20.59 2.82
N LEU A 57 -19.02 19.84 2.94
CA LEU A 57 -17.64 20.30 2.68
C LEU A 57 -17.38 20.64 1.21
N GLN A 58 -18.07 19.96 0.29
CA GLN A 58 -17.94 20.24 -1.15
C GLN A 58 -18.82 21.40 -1.63
N SER A 59 -19.65 21.98 -0.77
CA SER A 59 -20.52 23.08 -1.16
C SER A 59 -19.72 24.37 -1.36
N PRO A 60 -20.06 25.21 -2.35
CA PRO A 60 -19.38 26.49 -2.58
C PRO A 60 -19.54 27.48 -1.42
N ASN A 61 -20.52 27.25 -0.53
CA ASN A 61 -20.78 28.05 0.68
C ASN A 61 -20.51 27.23 1.96
N MET A 62 -19.46 26.41 1.96
CA MET A 62 -19.08 25.52 3.06
C MET A 62 -18.96 26.27 4.41
N ASP A 63 -19.61 25.73 5.44
CA ASP A 63 -19.52 26.17 6.83
C ASP A 63 -19.19 24.96 7.74
N LEU A 64 -18.08 25.07 8.45
CA LEU A 64 -17.57 24.02 9.33
C LEU A 64 -18.46 23.78 10.55
N ASP A 65 -19.09 24.83 11.07
CA ASP A 65 -19.94 24.76 12.27
C ASP A 65 -21.25 24.04 11.95
N ILE A 66 -21.83 24.31 10.77
CA ILE A 66 -22.99 23.58 10.26
C ILE A 66 -22.63 22.10 10.02
N SER A 67 -21.45 21.83 9.44
CA SER A 67 -20.97 20.48 9.17
C SER A 67 -20.72 19.66 10.45
N ALA A 68 -20.17 20.28 11.49
CA ALA A 68 -19.88 19.59 12.74
C ALA A 68 -21.13 19.37 13.60
N LYS A 69 -22.06 20.33 13.61
CA LYS A 69 -23.38 20.16 14.23
C LYS A 69 -24.15 18.99 13.62
N ALA A 70 -24.00 18.75 12.31
CA ALA A 70 -24.65 17.62 11.64
C ALA A 70 -24.21 16.24 12.19
N ILE A 71 -22.99 16.12 12.74
CA ILE A 71 -22.43 14.88 13.33
C ILE A 71 -22.61 14.85 14.86
N GLY A 72 -23.28 15.86 15.44
CA GLY A 72 -23.37 16.00 16.90
C GLY A 72 -22.05 16.40 17.58
N VAL A 73 -21.07 16.91 16.82
CA VAL A 73 -19.83 17.46 17.35
C VAL A 73 -20.02 18.96 17.55
N SER A 74 -20.01 19.43 18.80
CA SER A 74 -19.99 20.88 19.07
C SER A 74 -18.55 21.39 18.95
N ILE A 75 -18.29 22.28 17.99
CA ILE A 75 -17.01 22.98 17.89
C ILE A 75 -17.02 24.12 18.92
N ASP A 76 -16.84 23.77 20.19
CA ASP A 76 -16.62 24.76 21.24
C ASP A 76 -15.12 25.08 21.31
N PHE A 77 -14.69 26.13 20.62
CA PHE A 77 -13.37 26.71 20.84
C PHE A 77 -13.33 27.31 22.26
N LYS A 78 -12.66 26.62 23.19
CA LYS A 78 -12.50 27.10 24.56
C LYS A 78 -11.61 28.33 24.57
N LYS A 79 -12.20 29.46 24.94
CA LYS A 79 -11.51 30.73 25.17
C LYS A 79 -10.33 30.57 26.14
N THR A 80 -9.13 30.50 25.59
CA THR A 80 -7.88 30.55 26.33
C THR A 80 -7.62 31.98 26.79
N ARG A 81 -7.38 32.15 28.09
CA ARG A 81 -7.11 33.46 28.68
C ARG A 81 -5.75 33.96 28.19
N ILE A 82 -5.75 34.97 27.33
CA ILE A 82 -4.54 35.67 26.91
C ILE A 82 -3.93 36.37 28.14
N ARG A 83 -2.69 36.03 28.48
CA ARG A 83 -1.98 36.64 29.62
C ARG A 83 -1.51 38.04 29.21
N THR A 84 -2.21 39.07 29.66
CA THR A 84 -1.78 40.45 29.41
C THR A 84 -0.60 40.82 30.32
N LYS A 85 0.49 41.32 29.73
CA LYS A 85 1.55 41.99 30.48
C LYS A 85 1.05 43.38 30.91
N LYS A 86 1.40 43.81 32.13
CA LYS A 86 1.04 45.12 32.66
C LYS A 86 1.74 46.19 31.80
N LYS A 87 0.97 47.03 31.10
CA LYS A 87 1.51 48.17 30.36
C LYS A 87 2.03 49.22 31.35
N ILE A 88 3.21 49.78 31.08
CA ILE A 88 3.78 50.85 31.90
C ILE A 88 3.25 52.20 31.41
N PHE A 89 2.98 52.32 30.11
CA PHE A 89 2.47 53.53 29.47
C PHE A 89 1.20 53.26 28.65
N SER A 90 0.29 54.23 28.60
CA SER A 90 -1.01 54.12 27.92
C SER A 90 -0.91 54.10 26.39
N TYR A 91 0.20 54.56 25.82
CA TYR A 91 0.45 54.60 24.37
C TYR A 91 1.09 53.31 23.83
N GLU A 92 1.47 52.35 24.68
CA GLU A 92 2.03 51.08 24.24
C GLU A 92 0.95 50.25 23.51
N ALA A 93 1.14 50.02 22.21
CA ALA A 93 0.30 49.12 21.42
C ALA A 93 0.46 47.67 21.92
N GLN A 94 -0.55 46.81 21.69
CA GLN A 94 -0.34 45.38 21.88
C GLN A 94 0.48 44.85 20.70
N ASP A 95 1.64 44.24 20.96
CA ASP A 95 2.52 43.71 19.91
C ASP A 95 1.93 42.49 19.18
N GLU A 96 1.03 41.74 19.83
CA GLU A 96 0.38 40.59 19.23
C GLU A 96 -1.06 40.92 18.78
N PRO A 97 -1.42 40.66 17.51
CA PRO A 97 -2.79 40.78 17.05
C PRO A 97 -3.68 39.77 17.78
N SER A 98 -4.87 40.20 18.21
CA SER A 98 -5.89 39.31 18.74
C SER A 98 -6.39 38.39 17.62
N LYS A 99 -5.84 37.18 17.52
CA LYS A 99 -6.34 36.17 16.61
C LYS A 99 -7.53 35.44 17.26
N ASN A 100 -8.61 35.27 16.50
CA ASN A 100 -9.71 34.40 16.90
C ASN A 100 -9.22 32.94 17.00
N GLU A 101 -9.75 32.17 17.94
CA GLU A 101 -9.31 30.79 18.17
C GLU A 101 -9.63 29.87 16.99
N GLU A 102 -10.71 30.18 16.28
CA GLU A 102 -11.06 29.55 15.02
C GLU A 102 -10.03 29.83 13.92
N THR A 103 -9.51 31.06 13.82
CA THR A 103 -8.46 31.36 12.84
C THR A 103 -7.12 30.75 13.22
N ILE A 104 -6.82 30.60 14.52
CA ILE A 104 -5.64 29.85 15.00
C ILE A 104 -5.78 28.37 14.63
N PHE A 105 -6.93 27.73 14.92
CA PHE A 105 -7.15 26.34 14.55
C PHE A 105 -7.06 26.12 13.04
N TYR A 106 -7.71 26.99 12.27
CA TYR A 106 -7.71 26.89 10.82
C TYR A 106 -6.30 27.06 10.23
N GLN A 107 -5.53 28.05 10.69
CA GLN A 107 -4.18 28.32 10.20
C GLN A 107 -3.16 27.30 10.70
N ASP A 108 -3.11 27.04 12.00
CA ASP A 108 -2.01 26.28 12.62
C ASP A 108 -2.23 24.77 12.52
N TYR A 109 -3.48 24.30 12.41
CA TYR A 109 -3.80 22.87 12.36
C TYR A 109 -4.41 22.44 11.03
N PHE A 110 -5.56 23.02 10.64
CA PHE A 110 -6.29 22.54 9.46
C PHE A 110 -5.47 22.71 8.17
N LEU A 111 -4.98 23.92 7.89
CA LEU A 111 -4.16 24.18 6.70
C LEU A 111 -2.87 23.36 6.73
N THR A 112 -2.22 23.23 7.89
CA THR A 112 -1.00 22.41 8.03
C THR A 112 -1.24 20.94 7.70
N ILE A 113 -2.38 20.37 8.13
CA ILE A 113 -2.75 18.98 7.79
C ILE A 113 -3.03 18.84 6.30
N VAL A 114 -3.77 19.79 5.71
CA VAL A 114 -4.09 19.79 4.29
C VAL A 114 -2.83 19.93 3.45
N ASP A 115 -1.93 20.86 3.80
CA ASP A 115 -0.65 21.06 3.14
C ASP A 115 0.22 19.81 3.24
N GLN A 116 0.28 19.18 4.42
CA GLN A 116 1.01 17.92 4.59
C GLN A 116 0.43 16.80 3.72
N ALA A 117 -0.90 16.70 3.63
CA ALA A 117 -1.56 15.74 2.75
C ALA A 117 -1.20 16.01 1.28
N ILE A 118 -1.32 17.26 0.82
CA ILE A 118 -0.96 17.67 -0.54
C ILE A 118 0.51 17.33 -0.85
N VAL A 119 1.42 17.72 0.04
CA VAL A 119 2.87 17.45 -0.11
C VAL A 119 3.12 15.95 -0.18
N SER A 120 2.52 15.16 0.70
CA SER A 120 2.73 13.70 0.71
C SER A 120 2.22 13.03 -0.57
N VAL A 121 1.07 13.47 -1.10
CA VAL A 121 0.49 12.95 -2.33
C VAL A 121 1.36 13.34 -3.52
N ASN A 122 1.78 14.60 -3.60
CA ASN A 122 2.65 15.08 -4.68
C ASN A 122 4.00 14.38 -4.68
N MET A 123 4.64 14.24 -3.51
CA MET A 123 5.91 13.50 -3.36
C MET A 123 5.76 12.06 -3.89
N ARG A 124 4.66 11.37 -3.56
CA ARG A 124 4.41 10.00 -4.03
C ARG A 124 4.22 9.94 -5.55
N PHE A 125 3.51 10.89 -6.15
CA PHE A 125 3.36 10.94 -7.60
C PHE A 125 4.69 11.21 -8.31
N SER A 126 5.51 12.14 -7.81
CA SER A 126 6.84 12.40 -8.37
C SER A 126 7.77 11.19 -8.28
N GLN A 127 7.70 10.44 -7.18
CA GLN A 127 8.43 9.17 -7.03
C GLN A 127 7.96 8.13 -8.05
N LEU A 128 6.64 8.00 -8.23
CA LEU A 128 6.06 7.05 -9.18
C LEU A 128 6.39 7.41 -10.64
N GLU A 129 6.43 8.70 -10.96
CA GLU A 129 6.86 9.19 -12.26
C GLU A 129 8.35 8.89 -12.50
N SER A 130 9.21 9.15 -11.52
CA SER A 130 10.64 8.82 -11.59
C SER A 130 10.86 7.31 -11.78
N PHE A 131 10.11 6.49 -11.05
CA PHE A 131 10.14 5.04 -11.19
C PHE A 131 9.65 4.59 -12.58
N ASN A 132 8.57 5.18 -13.08
CA ASN A 132 8.05 4.87 -14.42
C ASN A 132 9.03 5.30 -15.52
N ASN A 133 9.77 6.40 -15.34
CA ASN A 133 10.80 6.81 -16.30
C ASN A 133 11.95 5.79 -16.37
N ASN A 134 12.32 5.21 -15.22
CA ASN A 134 13.44 4.26 -15.13
C ASN A 134 13.05 2.82 -15.51
N PHE A 135 11.89 2.35 -15.09
CA PHE A 135 11.46 0.94 -15.20
C PHE A 135 10.23 0.73 -16.09
N GLY A 136 9.55 1.80 -16.51
CA GLY A 136 8.26 1.75 -17.21
C GLY A 136 8.29 0.94 -18.49
N PHE A 137 9.40 0.96 -19.23
CA PHE A 137 9.55 0.23 -20.49
C PHE A 137 9.48 -1.31 -20.30
N LEU A 138 9.80 -1.81 -19.11
CA LEU A 138 9.79 -3.24 -18.79
C LEU A 138 8.39 -3.78 -18.42
N TYR A 139 7.41 -2.91 -18.12
CA TYR A 139 6.03 -3.36 -17.83
C TYR A 139 5.33 -3.94 -19.05
N ARG A 140 5.63 -3.42 -20.24
CA ARG A 140 5.07 -3.87 -21.51
C ARG A 140 6.19 -4.18 -22.49
N ILE A 141 6.89 -5.29 -22.23
CA ILE A 141 8.03 -5.75 -23.03
C ILE A 141 7.70 -5.80 -24.52
N ASN A 142 6.47 -6.15 -24.89
CA ASN A 142 6.07 -6.19 -26.30
C ASN A 142 6.07 -4.83 -27.00
N LYS A 143 5.85 -3.73 -26.26
CA LYS A 143 5.94 -2.38 -26.82
C LYS A 143 7.38 -2.01 -27.19
N ILE A 144 8.37 -2.70 -26.62
CA ILE A 144 9.79 -2.48 -26.92
C ILE A 144 10.07 -2.76 -28.41
N LYS A 145 9.37 -3.70 -29.05
CA LYS A 145 9.48 -3.97 -30.50
C LYS A 145 9.23 -2.74 -31.37
N PHE A 146 8.37 -1.84 -30.91
CA PHE A 146 7.96 -0.64 -31.65
C PHE A 146 8.74 0.61 -31.22
N MET A 147 9.60 0.50 -30.20
CA MET A 147 10.44 1.59 -29.72
C MET A 147 11.64 1.79 -30.67
N LYS A 148 12.12 3.02 -30.80
CA LYS A 148 13.34 3.27 -31.57
C LYS A 148 14.53 2.65 -30.84
N LYS A 149 15.44 2.01 -31.58
CA LYS A 149 16.63 1.35 -31.01
C LYS A 149 17.48 2.29 -30.13
N GLU A 150 17.65 3.53 -30.57
CA GLU A 150 18.38 4.57 -29.81
C GLU A 150 17.70 4.91 -28.48
N GLU A 151 16.37 5.00 -28.46
CA GLU A 151 15.60 5.30 -27.26
C GLU A 151 15.68 4.13 -26.27
N LEU A 152 15.55 2.89 -26.75
CA LEU A 152 15.68 1.70 -25.91
C LEU A 152 17.08 1.58 -25.29
N ARG A 153 18.13 1.82 -26.09
CA ARG A 153 19.51 1.78 -25.61
C ARG A 153 19.75 2.82 -24.53
N LYS A 154 19.19 4.02 -24.69
CA LYS A 154 19.23 5.06 -23.65
C LYS A 154 18.53 4.60 -22.37
N CYS A 155 17.31 4.06 -22.46
CA CYS A 155 16.59 3.54 -21.30
C CYS A 155 17.36 2.44 -20.56
N CYS A 156 18.02 1.52 -21.28
CA CYS A 156 18.83 0.47 -20.67
C CYS A 156 20.07 1.03 -19.94
N HIS A 157 20.70 2.07 -20.51
CA HIS A 157 21.84 2.73 -19.88
C HIS A 157 21.42 3.58 -18.67
N ASP A 158 20.29 4.30 -18.77
CA ASP A 158 19.71 5.04 -17.65
C ASP A 158 19.36 4.09 -16.50
N LEU A 159 18.81 2.91 -16.80
CA LEU A 159 18.52 1.87 -15.80
C LEU A 159 19.80 1.32 -15.14
N GLN A 160 20.86 1.07 -15.91
CA GLN A 160 22.16 0.69 -15.35
C GLN A 160 22.64 1.75 -14.35
N ASN A 161 22.56 3.03 -14.71
CA ASN A 161 23.02 4.12 -13.85
C ASN A 161 22.22 4.19 -12.54
N VAL A 162 20.91 3.92 -12.58
CA VAL A 162 20.04 3.86 -11.39
C VAL A 162 20.39 2.67 -10.49
N LEU A 163 20.86 1.57 -11.06
CA LEU A 163 21.22 0.33 -10.38
C LEU A 163 22.74 0.16 -10.17
N THR A 164 23.49 1.27 -10.23
CA THR A 164 24.93 1.29 -9.96
C THR A 164 25.17 1.98 -8.63
N ASP A 165 25.88 1.32 -7.73
CA ASP A 165 26.39 1.89 -6.48
C ASP A 165 27.92 1.79 -6.46
N GLY A 166 28.58 2.94 -6.66
CA GLY A 166 30.04 3.01 -6.78
C GLY A 166 30.55 2.25 -8.01
N GLU A 167 31.32 1.17 -7.78
CA GLU A 167 31.87 0.32 -8.84
C GLU A 167 31.01 -0.93 -9.12
N LEU A 168 29.99 -1.19 -8.30
CA LEU A 168 29.11 -2.35 -8.44
C LEU A 168 27.87 -1.96 -9.23
N LYS A 169 27.58 -2.72 -10.29
CA LYS A 169 26.36 -2.61 -11.09
C LYS A 169 25.56 -3.90 -10.99
N ASP A 170 24.27 -3.81 -10.74
CA ASP A 170 23.39 -4.99 -10.72
C ASP A 170 23.11 -5.51 -12.14
N ILE A 171 23.22 -4.64 -13.15
CA ILE A 171 22.85 -4.90 -14.54
C ILE A 171 23.83 -4.21 -15.48
N ASP A 172 24.17 -4.85 -16.61
CA ASP A 172 24.85 -4.20 -17.73
C ASP A 172 23.84 -3.70 -18.77
N GLY A 173 23.81 -2.39 -19.01
CA GLY A 173 22.84 -1.74 -19.90
C GLY A 173 23.03 -2.10 -21.37
N TYR A 174 24.25 -2.44 -21.81
CA TYR A 174 24.48 -2.89 -23.18
C TYR A 174 24.00 -4.34 -23.36
N GLU A 175 24.35 -5.23 -22.42
CA GLU A 175 23.87 -6.61 -22.44
C GLU A 175 22.35 -6.68 -22.29
N LEU A 176 21.76 -5.87 -21.40
CA LEU A 176 20.30 -5.77 -21.25
C LEU A 176 19.61 -5.40 -22.57
N TYR A 177 20.18 -4.45 -23.33
CA TYR A 177 19.63 -4.05 -24.62
C TYR A 177 19.65 -5.21 -25.64
N GLU A 178 20.77 -5.91 -25.77
CA GLU A 178 20.91 -7.05 -26.69
C GLU A 178 19.99 -8.21 -26.28
N GLU A 179 19.94 -8.53 -24.98
CA GLU A 179 19.03 -9.51 -24.42
C GLU A 179 17.58 -9.17 -24.74
N LEU A 180 17.16 -7.91 -24.54
CA LEU A 180 15.77 -7.48 -24.77
C LEU A 180 15.39 -7.58 -26.25
N LEU A 181 16.32 -7.26 -27.15
CA LEU A 181 16.09 -7.38 -28.58
C LEU A 181 15.82 -8.84 -28.97
N ILE A 182 16.63 -9.78 -28.49
CA ILE A 182 16.47 -11.22 -28.73
C ILE A 182 15.20 -11.73 -28.06
N PHE A 183 14.99 -11.41 -26.79
CA PHE A 183 13.86 -11.88 -26.00
C PHE A 183 12.53 -11.43 -26.61
N CYS A 184 12.45 -10.20 -27.14
CA CYS A 184 11.28 -9.73 -27.86
C CYS A 184 10.92 -10.63 -29.06
N THR A 185 11.90 -11.16 -29.80
CA THR A 185 11.62 -12.07 -30.92
C THR A 185 10.98 -13.40 -30.49
N MET A 186 11.21 -13.83 -29.25
CA MET A 186 10.72 -15.09 -28.71
C MET A 186 9.29 -15.01 -28.15
N ILE A 187 8.77 -13.81 -27.93
CA ILE A 187 7.51 -13.59 -27.21
C ILE A 187 6.35 -13.20 -28.13
N SER A 188 5.15 -13.73 -27.86
CA SER A 188 3.86 -13.40 -28.51
C SER A 188 3.32 -12.02 -28.11
N GLU A 189 2.42 -11.46 -28.92
CA GLU A 189 2.07 -10.02 -28.97
C GLU A 189 1.54 -9.37 -27.68
N GLU A 190 1.06 -10.13 -26.69
CA GLU A 190 0.74 -9.60 -25.35
C GLU A 190 1.29 -10.47 -24.21
N THR A 191 2.35 -9.99 -23.55
CA THR A 191 2.86 -10.57 -22.30
C THR A 191 3.07 -9.49 -21.24
N THR A 192 2.63 -9.81 -20.04
CA THR A 192 2.88 -9.00 -18.84
C THR A 192 4.27 -9.33 -18.27
N ALA A 193 4.90 -8.40 -17.55
CA ALA A 193 6.18 -8.61 -16.87
C ALA A 193 6.25 -9.94 -16.07
N PHE A 194 5.16 -10.32 -15.39
CA PHE A 194 5.08 -11.59 -14.67
C PHE A 194 5.12 -12.82 -15.60
N GLN A 195 4.39 -12.78 -16.72
CA GLN A 195 4.42 -13.85 -17.72
C GLN A 195 5.78 -13.94 -18.41
N ALA A 196 6.41 -12.80 -18.67
CA ALA A 196 7.78 -12.77 -19.17
C ALA A 196 8.75 -13.45 -18.20
N LEU A 197 8.61 -13.21 -16.89
CA LEU A 197 9.42 -13.88 -15.86
C LEU A 197 9.21 -15.40 -15.85
N THR A 198 7.98 -15.90 -16.03
CA THR A 198 7.72 -17.34 -16.06
C THR A 198 8.30 -18.01 -17.30
N VAL A 199 8.30 -17.33 -18.45
CA VAL A 199 8.99 -17.80 -19.67
C VAL A 199 10.50 -17.84 -19.44
N LEU A 200 11.08 -16.78 -18.88
CA LEU A 200 12.52 -16.70 -18.61
C LEU A 200 13.02 -17.78 -17.65
N LYS A 201 12.22 -18.15 -16.64
CA LYS A 201 12.54 -19.27 -15.75
C LYS A 201 12.67 -20.61 -16.48
N LYS A 202 11.97 -20.79 -17.60
CA LYS A 202 12.09 -21.99 -18.44
C LYS A 202 13.31 -21.95 -19.37
N CYS A 203 13.88 -20.78 -19.62
CA CYS A 203 14.99 -20.57 -20.55
C CYS A 203 16.39 -20.76 -19.93
N CYS A 204 16.52 -21.43 -18.79
CA CYS A 204 17.80 -21.85 -18.19
C CYS A 204 18.91 -20.77 -18.14
N GLY A 205 18.56 -19.51 -17.84
CA GLY A 205 19.55 -18.45 -17.60
C GLY A 205 20.10 -17.74 -18.85
N SER A 206 19.52 -17.91 -20.04
CA SER A 206 19.97 -17.23 -21.26
C SER A 206 19.83 -15.70 -21.26
N PHE A 207 19.10 -15.11 -20.29
CA PHE A 207 18.84 -13.67 -20.20
C PHE A 207 19.00 -13.18 -18.74
N PRO A 208 20.24 -13.13 -18.22
CA PRO A 208 20.50 -12.77 -16.83
C PRO A 208 20.09 -11.32 -16.50
N ASN A 209 20.38 -10.36 -17.38
CA ASN A 209 20.10 -8.94 -17.13
C ASN A 209 18.59 -8.66 -17.11
N ILE A 210 17.83 -9.25 -18.06
CA ILE A 210 16.35 -9.14 -18.05
C ILE A 210 15.78 -9.80 -16.79
N LEU A 211 16.29 -10.97 -16.40
CA LEU A 211 15.82 -11.69 -15.22
C LEU A 211 15.99 -10.84 -13.95
N ILE A 212 17.14 -10.21 -13.78
CA ILE A 212 17.42 -9.32 -12.64
C ILE A 212 16.48 -8.10 -12.69
N ALA A 213 16.38 -7.42 -13.84
CA ALA A 213 15.53 -6.26 -14.01
C ALA A 213 14.05 -6.54 -13.66
N LEU A 214 13.50 -7.65 -14.18
CA LEU A 214 12.12 -8.04 -13.92
C LEU A 214 11.91 -8.46 -12.46
N ARG A 215 12.88 -9.12 -11.82
CA ARG A 215 12.80 -9.45 -10.39
C ARG A 215 12.77 -8.20 -9.53
N ILE A 216 13.60 -7.20 -9.84
CA ILE A 216 13.61 -5.92 -9.14
C ILE A 216 12.23 -5.26 -9.26
N ILE A 217 11.71 -5.08 -10.47
CA ILE A 217 10.39 -4.44 -10.69
C ILE A 217 9.27 -5.17 -9.96
N LEU A 218 9.21 -6.49 -10.08
CA LEU A 218 8.12 -7.28 -9.48
C LEU A 218 8.23 -7.37 -7.96
N SER A 219 9.41 -7.09 -7.39
CA SER A 219 9.63 -7.04 -5.95
C SER A 219 9.34 -5.66 -5.34
N ILE A 220 9.32 -4.61 -6.15
CA ILE A 220 9.00 -3.26 -5.67
C ILE A 220 7.49 -3.20 -5.38
N PRO A 221 7.08 -2.89 -4.13
CA PRO A 221 5.67 -2.82 -3.79
C PRO A 221 5.04 -1.60 -4.48
N ILE A 222 4.34 -1.83 -5.60
CA ILE A 222 3.55 -0.80 -6.28
C ILE A 222 2.29 -0.46 -5.46
N THR A 223 1.87 -1.36 -4.56
CA THR A 223 0.70 -1.19 -3.69
C THR A 223 1.06 -1.41 -2.22
N SER A 224 0.53 -0.55 -1.34
CA SER A 224 0.71 -0.64 0.12
C SER A 224 -0.05 -1.82 0.74
N ALA A 225 -0.95 -2.48 0.00
CA ALA A 225 -1.86 -3.51 0.51
C ALA A 225 -1.14 -4.72 1.15
N GLY A 226 0.05 -5.11 0.65
CA GLY A 226 0.86 -6.18 1.27
C GLY A 226 1.48 -5.76 2.61
N ALA A 227 1.96 -4.53 2.68
CA ALA A 227 2.48 -3.95 3.92
C ALA A 227 1.35 -3.72 4.94
N GLU A 228 0.19 -3.23 4.51
CA GLU A 228 -0.99 -3.01 5.36
C GLU A 228 -1.52 -4.30 5.97
N ARG A 229 -1.58 -5.40 5.20
CA ARG A 229 -1.89 -6.73 5.73
C ARG A 229 -0.88 -7.17 6.80
N SER A 230 0.41 -6.96 6.54
CA SER A 230 1.48 -7.26 7.51
C SER A 230 1.38 -6.42 8.78
N PHE A 231 1.04 -5.13 8.67
CA PHE A 231 0.80 -4.24 9.82
C PHE A 231 -0.47 -4.58 10.60
N SER A 232 -1.52 -5.07 9.94
CA SER A 232 -2.73 -5.58 10.61
C SER A 232 -2.40 -6.81 11.47
N LYS A 233 -1.58 -7.74 10.96
CA LYS A 233 -1.06 -8.86 11.75
C LYS A 233 -0.17 -8.39 12.90
N LEU A 234 0.70 -7.40 12.66
CA LEU A 234 1.54 -6.82 13.70
C LEU A 234 0.73 -6.17 14.82
N LYS A 235 -0.40 -5.53 14.51
CA LYS A 235 -1.37 -5.02 15.50
C LYS A 235 -1.94 -6.14 16.38
N ILE A 236 -2.23 -7.31 15.81
CA ILE A 236 -2.66 -8.50 16.56
C ILE A 236 -1.52 -9.02 17.46
N ILE A 237 -0.30 -9.12 16.94
CA ILE A 237 0.88 -9.57 17.70
C ILE A 237 1.19 -8.64 18.88
N LYS A 238 0.98 -7.33 18.67
CA LYS A 238 1.25 -6.24 19.62
C LYS A 238 -0.02 -5.80 20.35
N ASN A 239 -0.97 -6.71 20.59
CA ASN A 239 -2.24 -6.37 21.24
C ASN A 239 -1.98 -5.59 22.56
N TYR A 240 -2.87 -4.65 22.89
CA TYR A 240 -2.67 -3.59 23.89
C TYR A 240 -2.19 -4.10 25.27
N LEU A 241 -2.56 -5.33 25.65
CA LEU A 241 -2.17 -5.99 26.90
C LEU A 241 -0.78 -6.67 26.87
N ARG A 242 -0.10 -6.75 25.72
CA ARG A 242 1.14 -7.51 25.48
C ARG A 242 2.33 -6.63 25.08
N SER A 243 2.38 -5.40 25.61
CA SER A 243 3.36 -4.36 25.27
C SER A 243 4.79 -4.58 25.84
N THR A 244 5.05 -5.70 26.54
CA THR A 244 6.34 -6.04 27.16
C THR A 244 7.23 -6.99 26.33
N LEU A 245 6.91 -7.25 25.06
CA LEU A 245 7.77 -8.05 24.19
C LEU A 245 9.02 -7.28 23.74
N SER A 246 10.19 -7.86 23.98
CA SER A 246 11.47 -7.37 23.44
C SER A 246 11.44 -7.32 21.90
N GLN A 247 12.10 -6.33 21.30
CA GLN A 247 12.13 -6.13 19.85
C GLN A 247 12.46 -7.40 19.06
N CYS A 248 13.46 -8.18 19.49
CA CYS A 248 13.85 -9.43 18.81
C CYS A 248 12.69 -10.43 18.71
N LYS A 249 11.94 -10.63 19.80
CA LYS A 249 10.80 -11.56 19.83
C LYS A 249 9.64 -11.04 18.98
N LEU A 250 9.43 -9.73 18.94
CA LEU A 250 8.42 -9.11 18.08
C LEU A 250 8.74 -9.36 16.61
N THR A 251 10.00 -9.12 16.20
CA THR A 251 10.45 -9.37 14.83
C THR A 251 10.28 -10.83 14.45
N SER A 252 10.73 -11.78 15.29
CA SER A 252 10.57 -13.21 14.99
C SER A 252 9.11 -13.64 14.86
N LEU A 253 8.22 -13.17 15.73
CA LEU A 253 6.79 -13.48 15.65
C LEU A 253 6.13 -12.83 14.43
N ALA A 254 6.54 -11.61 14.08
CA ALA A 254 6.07 -10.96 12.87
C ALA A 254 6.49 -11.73 11.62
N THR A 255 7.74 -12.21 11.55
CA THR A 255 8.23 -13.06 10.46
C THR A 255 7.42 -14.36 10.34
N LEU A 256 7.19 -15.08 11.44
CA LEU A 256 6.35 -16.29 11.43
C LEU A 256 4.91 -16.01 10.96
N SER A 257 4.35 -14.86 11.33
CA SER A 257 2.99 -14.50 10.91
C SER A 257 2.89 -14.01 9.47
N ILE A 258 3.96 -13.43 8.91
CA ILE A 258 4.02 -13.00 7.51
C ILE A 258 4.21 -14.24 6.63
N GLU A 259 5.13 -15.12 7.01
CA GLU A 259 5.46 -16.36 6.29
C GLU A 259 4.62 -17.55 6.78
N GLN A 260 3.32 -17.31 7.03
CA GLN A 260 2.44 -18.32 7.62
C GLN A 260 2.35 -19.59 6.74
N GLU A 261 2.28 -19.42 5.41
CA GLU A 261 2.21 -20.55 4.47
C GLU A 261 3.44 -21.46 4.56
N ILE A 262 4.63 -20.88 4.75
CA ILE A 262 5.86 -21.65 4.96
C ILE A 262 5.83 -22.32 6.34
N CYS A 263 5.37 -21.60 7.37
CA CYS A 263 5.28 -22.14 8.73
C CYS A 263 4.35 -23.35 8.81
N ASP A 264 3.24 -23.33 8.09
CA ASP A 264 2.27 -24.44 8.05
C ASP A 264 2.85 -25.69 7.35
N SER A 265 3.90 -25.52 6.53
CA SER A 265 4.62 -26.63 5.87
C SER A 265 5.75 -27.25 6.71
N LEU A 266 6.10 -26.66 7.86
CA LEU A 266 7.18 -27.15 8.71
C LEU A 266 6.74 -28.36 9.55
N ASP A 267 7.58 -29.38 9.65
CA ASP A 267 7.37 -30.48 10.59
C ASP A 267 7.78 -30.06 12.01
N PHE A 268 6.79 -29.93 12.88
CA PHE A 268 7.00 -29.60 14.29
C PHE A 268 7.83 -30.66 15.02
N ASN A 269 7.76 -31.92 14.64
CA ASN A 269 8.53 -32.98 15.30
C ASN A 269 10.02 -32.82 15.03
N GLU A 270 10.39 -32.59 13.77
CA GLU A 270 11.78 -32.31 13.37
C GLU A 270 12.32 -31.05 14.08
N LEU A 271 11.51 -29.99 14.17
CA LEU A 271 11.88 -28.76 14.88
C LEU A 271 12.13 -29.00 16.38
N ILE A 272 11.32 -29.84 17.03
CA ILE A 272 11.51 -30.20 18.44
C ILE A 272 12.83 -30.93 18.65
N GLU A 273 13.19 -31.87 17.76
CA GLU A 273 14.46 -32.60 17.82
C GLU A 273 15.68 -31.68 17.59
N ILE A 274 15.60 -30.78 16.60
CA ILE A 274 16.63 -29.77 16.34
C ILE A 274 16.80 -28.87 17.57
N PHE A 275 15.70 -28.42 18.18
CA PHE A 275 15.77 -27.58 19.37
C PHE A 275 16.34 -28.32 20.59
N ALA A 276 15.92 -29.57 20.81
CA ALA A 276 16.41 -30.42 21.89
C ALA A 276 17.92 -30.68 21.76
N SER A 277 18.39 -31.03 20.56
CA SER A 277 19.81 -31.28 20.28
C SER A 277 20.68 -30.03 20.44
N ALA A 278 20.18 -28.86 20.04
CA ALA A 278 20.87 -27.58 20.22
C ALA A 278 21.02 -27.19 21.72
N LYS A 279 20.01 -27.49 22.54
CA LYS A 279 20.01 -27.17 23.98
C LYS A 279 20.80 -28.18 24.83
N ALA A 280 20.95 -29.42 24.35
CA ALA A 280 21.69 -30.49 25.03
C ALA A 280 23.20 -30.22 25.16
N ARG A 281 23.81 -29.36 24.32
CA ARG A 281 25.24 -29.02 24.36
C ARG A 281 25.64 -27.97 25.42
N LYS A 282 25.12 -28.04 26.65
CA LYS A 282 25.56 -27.17 27.77
C LYS A 282 25.79 -27.92 29.08
N LYS A 283 26.63 -28.97 29.03
CA LYS A 283 27.33 -29.46 30.21
C LYS A 283 28.71 -29.98 29.80
N GLN A 284 29.72 -29.11 29.83
CA GLN A 284 31.09 -29.58 30.00
C GLN A 284 31.25 -29.81 31.51
N PHE A 285 31.50 -31.06 31.88
CA PHE A 285 31.90 -31.45 33.23
C PHE A 285 33.36 -31.08 33.46
#